data_AF-A0A9E0M7Q9-F1
#
_entry.id   AF-A0A9E0M7Q9-F1
#
_cell.length_a   1.000
_cell.length_b   1.000
_cell.length_c   1.000
_cell.angle_alpha   90.00
_cell.angle_beta   90.00
_cell.angle_gamma   90.00
#
_symmetry.space_group_name_H-M   'P 1'
#
loop_
_entity.id
_entity.type
_entity.pdbx_description
1 polymer ?
#
loop_
_entity_poly.entity_id
_entity_poly.type
_entity_poly.pdbx_seq_one_letter_code
_entity_poly.pdbx_strand_id
1 'polypeptide(L)'
;MKNPRRLSCAALAAARSLTGVLTIAPQARSQIDAAPSWVPIGSSASGSSSTVWFHEPASRRTVACQTTAGADGRLADVSCVSGKLP
;
A
#
# COMPACT_ATOMS: atom_id res chain seq x y z
N MET A 1 -55.79 -5.08 -22.73
CA MET A 1 -55.31 -6.25 -21.94
C MET A 1 -53.79 -6.32 -22.02
N LYS A 2 -53.07 -5.86 -20.99
CA LYS A 2 -51.60 -5.77 -20.99
C LYS A 2 -51.04 -7.14 -20.59
N ASN A 3 -50.40 -7.82 -21.54
CA ASN A 3 -50.09 -9.24 -21.45
C ASN A 3 -48.97 -9.51 -20.40
N PRO A 4 -49.27 -10.17 -19.26
CA PRO A 4 -48.36 -10.23 -18.09
C PRO A 4 -47.05 -10.99 -18.38
N ARG A 5 -47.04 -11.86 -19.40
CA ARG A 5 -45.87 -12.64 -19.82
C ARG A 5 -44.72 -11.79 -20.40
N ARG A 6 -45.01 -10.61 -20.96
CA ARG A 6 -43.98 -9.72 -21.53
C ARG A 6 -43.21 -8.94 -20.47
N LEU A 7 -43.82 -8.71 -19.30
CA LEU A 7 -43.21 -8.02 -18.18
C LEU A 7 -42.18 -8.89 -17.45
N SER A 8 -42.42 -10.20 -17.37
CA SER A 8 -41.50 -11.14 -16.69
C SER A 8 -40.18 -11.32 -17.45
N CYS A 9 -40.19 -11.32 -18.79
CA CYS A 9 -38.95 -11.43 -19.58
C CYS A 9 -38.09 -10.17 -19.50
N ALA A 10 -38.70 -8.98 -19.43
CA ALA A 10 -37.97 -7.73 -19.27
C ALA A 10 -37.28 -7.62 -17.89
N ALA A 11 -37.95 -8.10 -16.83
CA ALA A 11 -37.38 -8.13 -15.48
C ALA A 11 -36.17 -9.06 -15.37
N LEU A 12 -36.21 -10.23 -16.03
CA LEU A 12 -35.09 -11.19 -16.06
C LEU A 12 -33.88 -10.64 -16.84
N ALA A 13 -34.10 -9.92 -17.93
CA ALA A 13 -33.03 -9.30 -18.71
C ALA A 13 -32.33 -8.17 -17.92
N ALA A 14 -33.11 -7.33 -17.22
CA ALA A 14 -32.57 -6.24 -16.39
C ALA A 14 -31.75 -6.76 -15.18
N ALA A 15 -32.18 -7.86 -14.57
CA ALA A 15 -31.46 -8.49 -13.46
C ALA A 15 -30.09 -9.01 -13.88
N ARG A 16 -29.97 -9.60 -15.08
CA ARG A 16 -28.69 -10.11 -15.61
C ARG A 16 -27.71 -9.01 -15.99
N SER A 17 -28.19 -7.88 -16.50
CA SER A 17 -27.33 -6.73 -16.79
C SER A 17 -26.72 -6.11 -15.53
N LEU A 18 -27.43 -6.13 -14.40
CA LEU A 18 -26.90 -5.62 -13.13
C LEU A 18 -25.78 -6.52 -12.56
N THR A 19 -25.89 -7.84 -12.74
CA THR A 19 -24.87 -8.78 -12.27
C THR A 19 -23.57 -8.65 -13.06
N GLY A 20 -23.65 -8.36 -14.36
CA GLY A 20 -22.48 -8.16 -15.22
C GLY A 20 -21.64 -6.94 -14.82
N VAL A 21 -22.29 -5.81 -14.50
CA VAL A 21 -21.59 -4.56 -14.16
C VAL A 21 -20.79 -4.66 -12.85
N LEU A 22 -21.26 -5.44 -11.88
CA LEU A 22 -20.54 -5.66 -10.61
C LEU A 22 -19.26 -6.50 -10.77
N THR A 23 -19.11 -7.26 -11.85
CA THR A 23 -17.91 -8.09 -12.09
C THR A 23 -16.75 -7.35 -12.76
N ILE A 24 -17.01 -6.17 -13.35
CA ILE A 24 -16.01 -5.33 -14.03
C ILE A 24 -15.59 -4.16 -13.13
N ALA A 25 -16.12 -4.07 -11.91
CA ALA A 25 -15.58 -3.15 -10.93
C ALA A 25 -14.08 -3.44 -10.80
N PRO A 26 -13.19 -2.47 -11.09
CA PRO A 26 -11.76 -2.67 -10.96
C PRO A 26 -11.55 -3.03 -9.50
N GLN A 27 -11.17 -4.29 -9.27
CA GLN A 27 -10.77 -4.72 -7.95
C GLN A 27 -9.63 -3.79 -7.58
N ALA A 28 -9.86 -2.90 -6.62
CA ALA A 28 -8.83 -2.09 -6.01
C ALA A 28 -7.88 -3.09 -5.35
N ARG A 29 -6.95 -3.62 -6.14
CA ARG A 29 -5.91 -4.51 -5.65
C ARG A 29 -5.11 -3.64 -4.70
N SER A 30 -5.24 -3.92 -3.41
CA SER A 30 -4.21 -3.57 -2.46
C SER A 30 -2.96 -4.32 -2.91
N GLN A 31 -2.20 -3.69 -3.81
CA GLN A 31 -0.93 -4.24 -4.25
C GLN A 31 0.00 -4.02 -3.06
N ILE A 32 0.01 -5.02 -2.17
CA ILE A 32 1.04 -5.12 -1.14
C ILE A 32 2.32 -5.28 -1.93
N ASP A 33 3.11 -4.21 -2.01
CA ASP A 33 4.43 -4.27 -2.61
C ASP A 33 5.30 -5.17 -1.70
N ALA A 34 5.43 -6.42 -2.11
CA ALA A 34 6.13 -7.46 -1.35
C ALA A 34 7.65 -7.31 -1.47
N ALA A 35 8.16 -6.47 -2.38
CA ALA A 35 9.58 -6.26 -2.61
C ALA A 35 9.89 -4.82 -3.04
N PRO A 36 9.68 -3.83 -2.16
CA PRO A 36 10.00 -2.44 -2.44
C PRO A 36 11.49 -2.27 -2.77
N SER A 37 11.77 -1.51 -3.84
CA SER A 37 13.12 -1.14 -4.27
C SER A 37 13.60 0.10 -3.50
N TRP A 38 14.22 -0.11 -2.34
CA TRP A 38 14.76 0.98 -1.52
C TRP A 38 16.11 1.49 -2.03
N VAL A 39 16.21 2.81 -2.21
CA VAL A 39 17.39 3.55 -2.64
C VAL A 39 17.92 4.38 -1.46
N PRO A 40 19.22 4.31 -1.13
CA PRO A 40 19.79 5.09 -0.03
C PRO A 40 19.75 6.59 -0.36
N ILE A 41 19.38 7.40 0.63
CA ILE A 41 19.44 8.87 0.59
C ILE A 41 20.70 9.35 1.30
N GLY A 42 21.01 8.78 2.47
CA GLY A 42 22.16 9.20 3.26
C GLY A 42 22.19 8.55 4.64
N SER A 43 23.20 8.95 5.42
CA SER A 43 23.37 8.52 6.81
C SER A 43 23.92 9.68 7.66
N SER A 44 23.65 9.62 8.96
CA SER A 44 24.16 10.56 9.95
C SER A 44 24.45 9.80 11.25
N ALA A 45 25.52 10.15 11.95
CA ALA A 45 25.88 9.55 13.21
C ALA A 45 26.20 10.63 14.24
N SER A 46 25.71 10.46 15.46
CA SER A 46 25.98 11.36 16.58
C SER A 46 26.00 10.58 17.88
N GLY A 47 27.15 10.60 18.56
CA GLY A 47 27.35 9.87 19.81
C GLY A 47 27.08 8.38 19.65
N SER A 48 26.16 7.85 20.46
CA SER A 48 25.72 6.45 20.46
C SER A 48 24.57 6.16 19.48
N SER A 49 24.23 7.09 18.59
CA SER A 49 23.10 6.94 17.66
C SER A 49 23.54 7.14 16.21
N SER A 50 22.91 6.41 15.29
CA SER A 50 23.09 6.58 13.85
C SER A 50 21.75 6.48 13.14
N THR A 51 21.51 7.33 12.17
CA THR A 51 20.29 7.32 11.35
C THR A 51 20.65 7.10 9.89
N VAL A 52 19.90 6.23 9.23
CA VAL A 52 19.98 5.99 7.78
C VAL A 52 18.63 6.29 7.14
N TRP A 53 18.66 6.86 5.93
CA TRP A 53 17.47 7.22 5.18
C TRP A 53 17.45 6.51 3.84
N PHE A 54 16.27 5.98 3.47
CA PHE A 54 16.01 5.36 2.18
C PHE A 54 14.71 5.89 1.60
N HIS A 55 14.60 5.91 0.27
CA HIS A 55 13.33 6.12 -0.42
C HIS A 55 13.03 4.99 -1.40
N GLU A 56 11.75 4.78 -1.68
CA GLU A 56 11.29 3.87 -2.70
C GLU A 56 10.67 4.71 -3.83
N PRO A 57 11.32 4.82 -5.01
CA PRO A 57 10.90 5.74 -6.05
C PRO A 57 9.50 5.47 -6.60
N ALA A 58 9.11 4.21 -6.75
CA ALA A 58 7.85 3.83 -7.40
C ALA A 58 6.64 4.24 -6.56
N SER A 59 6.67 4.02 -5.24
CA SER A 59 5.57 4.39 -4.35
C SER A 59 5.76 5.77 -3.69
N ARG A 60 6.86 6.49 -3.95
CA ARG A 60 7.23 7.73 -3.26
C ARG A 60 7.23 7.60 -1.73
N ARG A 61 7.68 6.46 -1.21
CA ARG A 61 7.83 6.26 0.24
C ARG A 61 9.24 6.59 0.68
N THR A 62 9.37 7.03 1.92
CA THR A 62 10.67 7.21 2.59
C THR A 62 10.64 6.48 3.92
N VAL A 63 11.78 5.96 4.34
CA VAL A 63 11.98 5.39 5.67
C VAL A 63 13.26 5.95 6.26
N ALA A 64 13.20 6.30 7.55
CA ALA A 64 14.34 6.69 8.35
C ALA A 64 14.46 5.70 9.51
N CYS A 65 15.60 5.03 9.62
CA CYS A 65 15.87 4.10 10.71
C CYS A 65 17.00 4.64 11.56
N GLN A 66 16.74 4.80 12.86
CA GLN A 66 17.71 5.20 13.85
C GLN A 66 18.11 4.00 14.70
N THR A 67 19.42 3.77 14.82
CA THR A 67 20.02 2.80 15.73
C THR A 67 20.43 3.50 17.02
N THR A 68 20.27 2.83 18.16
CA THR A 68 20.88 3.25 19.43
C THR A 68 21.87 2.19 19.90
N ALA A 69 23.03 2.61 20.37
CA ALA A 69 24.03 1.73 20.96
C ALA A 69 23.74 1.49 22.46
N GLY A 70 23.90 0.25 22.88
CA GLY A 70 23.82 -0.19 24.27
C GLY A 70 25.07 0.18 25.07
N ALA A 71 25.02 -0.09 26.37
CA ALA A 71 26.11 0.23 27.30
C ALA A 71 27.45 -0.47 26.95
N ASP A 72 27.39 -1.57 26.21
CA ASP A 72 28.53 -2.35 25.71
C ASP A 72 29.03 -1.88 24.33
N GLY A 73 28.47 -0.79 23.79
CA GLY A 73 28.80 -0.26 22.46
C GLY A 73 28.24 -1.08 21.30
N ARG A 74 27.42 -2.11 21.57
CA ARG A 74 26.73 -2.89 20.53
C ARG A 74 25.39 -2.25 20.17
N LEU A 75 24.80 -2.67 19.06
CA LEU A 75 23.45 -2.25 18.69
C LEU A 75 22.45 -2.72 19.75
N ALA A 76 21.75 -1.78 20.39
CA ALA A 76 20.70 -2.07 21.36
C ALA A 76 19.31 -2.09 20.74
N ASP A 77 18.99 -1.10 19.90
CA ASP A 77 17.68 -0.97 19.27
C ASP A 77 17.74 -0.32 17.89
N VAL A 78 16.69 -0.55 17.10
CA VAL A 78 16.45 0.10 15.81
C VAL A 78 15.01 0.59 15.75
N SER A 79 14.82 1.90 15.69
CA SER A 79 13.51 2.53 15.50
C SER A 79 13.40 3.10 14.09
N CYS A 80 12.36 2.70 13.36
CA CYS A 80 12.11 3.16 12.00
C CYS A 80 10.80 3.94 11.90
N VAL A 81 10.84 5.07 11.19
CA VAL A 81 9.67 5.85 10.82
C VAL A 81 9.56 5.93 9.31
N SER A 82 8.35 5.76 8.79
CA SER A 82 8.08 5.83 7.36
C SER A 82 7.13 6.97 7.03
N GLY A 83 7.37 7.63 5.89
CA GLY A 83 6.55 8.72 5.38
C GLY A 83 6.36 8.66 3.88
N LYS A 84 5.56 9.58 3.35
CA LYS A 84 5.37 9.77 1.92
C LYS A 84 6.10 11.04 1.49
N LEU A 85 6.88 10.94 0.42
CA LEU A 85 7.53 12.09 -0.20
C LEU A 85 6.51 12.93 -0.98
N PRO A 86 6.73 14.25 -1.11
CA PRO A 86 5.83 15.16 -1.84
C PRO A 86 5.43 14.69 -3.25
#